data_AF-A0A969LHN7-F1
#
_entry.id   AF-A0A969LHN7-F1
#
_cell.length_a   1.000
_cell.length_b   1.000
_cell.length_c   1.000
_cell.angle_alpha   90.00
_cell.angle_beta   90.00
_cell.angle_gamma   90.00
#
_symmetry.space_group_name_H-M   'P 1'
#
loop_
_entity.id
_entity.type
_entity.pdbx_description
1 polymer ?
#
loop_
_entity_poly.entity_id
_entity_poly.type
_entity_poly.pdbx_seq_one_letter_code
_entity_poly.pdbx_strand_id
1 'polypeptide(L)'
;LSRALGGARARGAESKYPEVLAQLNADRLRELGEQYLAQTRIHRKTDAPHFIDKMPNNWAHAGLIQLILPRARIIDARRHPLGCCFSGFKQHFARGQAFTYGLEQIGQYYRDYVELMHHYDAVLPGRIHRVIYEQLVEDTEPQVRRLLAYCGLPFDERCLRFYENERAVRTASSEQVRQPIYRDGVDQWRHYEEWLGPLKTALGPVLPAYPNVPEF
;
A
#
# COMPACT_ATOMS: atom_id res chain seq x y z
N LEU A 1 -4.32 -4.95 -15.86
CA LEU A 1 -5.63 -4.32 -16.16
C LEU A 1 -5.52 -2.81 -16.40
N SER A 2 -5.03 -2.00 -15.46
CA SER A 2 -4.91 -0.53 -15.59
C SER A 2 -4.23 -0.08 -16.90
N ARG A 3 -3.09 -0.66 -17.27
CA ARG A 3 -2.42 -0.37 -18.56
C ARG A 3 -3.29 -0.66 -19.79
N ALA A 4 -4.08 -1.74 -19.75
CA ALA A 4 -4.96 -2.11 -20.86
C ALA A 4 -6.14 -1.14 -20.97
N LEU A 5 -6.69 -0.71 -19.82
CA LEU A 5 -7.74 0.30 -19.74
C LEU A 5 -7.26 1.68 -20.21
N GLY A 6 -6.02 2.05 -19.87
CA GLY A 6 -5.43 3.31 -20.29
C GLY A 6 -5.21 3.43 -21.80
N GLY A 7 -5.18 2.31 -22.55
CA GLY A 7 -5.09 2.30 -24.01
C GLY A 7 -3.74 2.78 -24.59
N ALA A 8 -2.84 3.32 -23.78
CA ALA A 8 -1.52 3.78 -24.20
C ALA A 8 -0.62 2.59 -24.59
N ARG A 9 -0.45 2.38 -25.91
CA ARG A 9 0.37 1.30 -26.48
C ARG A 9 1.81 1.72 -26.81
N ALA A 10 2.12 3.02 -26.79
CA ALA A 10 3.44 3.58 -27.10
C ALA A 10 3.98 4.44 -25.95
N ARG A 11 5.31 4.58 -25.84
CA ARG A 11 5.95 5.53 -24.90
C ARG A 11 5.51 6.96 -25.25
N GLY A 12 4.96 7.68 -24.29
CA GLY A 12 4.48 9.07 -24.45
C GLY A 12 3.03 9.22 -24.89
N ALA A 13 2.31 8.13 -25.16
CA ALA A 13 0.87 8.21 -25.41
C ALA A 13 0.11 8.51 -24.10
N GLU A 14 -0.82 9.45 -24.15
CA GLU A 14 -1.67 9.80 -23.02
C GLU A 14 -2.51 8.60 -22.58
N SER A 15 -2.49 8.32 -21.28
CA SER A 15 -3.29 7.25 -20.68
C SER A 15 -4.67 7.78 -20.38
N LYS A 16 -5.73 7.11 -20.84
CA LYS A 16 -7.12 7.41 -20.45
C LYS A 16 -7.48 6.96 -19.02
N TYR A 17 -6.55 6.30 -18.34
CA TYR A 17 -6.74 5.86 -16.96
C TYR A 17 -6.22 6.97 -16.01
N PRO A 18 -6.99 7.33 -14.97
CA PRO A 18 -8.18 6.64 -14.45
C PRO A 18 -9.54 7.09 -15.03
N GLU A 19 -9.62 8.12 -15.87
CA GLU A 19 -10.87 8.76 -16.32
C GLU A 19 -11.83 7.79 -17.04
N VAL A 20 -11.29 6.83 -17.78
CA VAL A 20 -12.05 5.79 -18.48
C VAL A 20 -12.93 4.96 -17.54
N LEU A 21 -12.61 4.89 -16.24
CA LEU A 21 -13.40 4.15 -15.26
C LEU A 21 -14.85 4.68 -15.17
N ALA A 22 -15.06 5.99 -15.35
CA ALA A 22 -16.39 6.60 -15.31
C ALA A 22 -17.29 6.19 -16.50
N GLN A 23 -16.72 5.58 -17.54
CA GLN A 23 -17.43 5.15 -18.75
C GLN A 23 -17.75 3.65 -18.74
N LEU A 24 -17.28 2.90 -17.74
CA LEU A 24 -17.49 1.46 -17.66
C LEU A 24 -18.88 1.15 -17.09
N ASN A 25 -19.64 0.31 -17.80
CA ASN A 25 -20.91 -0.22 -17.29
C ASN A 25 -20.69 -1.41 -16.34
N ALA A 26 -21.76 -1.84 -15.67
CA ALA A 26 -21.72 -2.91 -14.68
C ALA A 26 -21.20 -4.25 -15.25
N ASP A 27 -21.60 -4.62 -16.47
CA ASP A 27 -21.12 -5.84 -17.12
C ASP A 27 -19.62 -5.80 -17.36
N ARG A 28 -19.11 -4.66 -17.84
CA ARG A 28 -17.68 -4.53 -18.10
C ARG A 28 -16.87 -4.56 -16.81
N LEU A 29 -17.36 -3.96 -15.73
CA LEU A 29 -16.73 -4.04 -14.41
C LEU A 29 -16.70 -5.48 -13.88
N ARG A 30 -17.80 -6.21 -14.04
CA ARG A 30 -17.89 -7.63 -13.67
C ARG A 30 -16.88 -8.48 -14.45
N GLU A 31 -16.82 -8.32 -15.77
CA GLU A 31 -15.85 -9.00 -16.63
C GLU A 31 -14.40 -8.73 -16.20
N LEU A 32 -14.06 -7.48 -15.87
CA LEU A 32 -12.73 -7.12 -15.39
C LEU A 32 -12.41 -7.78 -14.04
N GLY A 33 -13.41 -7.89 -13.16
CA GLY A 33 -13.30 -8.63 -11.89
C GLY A 33 -13.05 -10.11 -12.11
N GLU A 34 -13.85 -10.76 -12.95
CA GLU A 34 -13.69 -12.16 -13.34
C GLU A 34 -12.31 -12.40 -13.99
N GLN A 35 -11.89 -11.51 -14.88
CA GLN A 35 -10.58 -11.55 -15.51
C GLN A 35 -9.44 -11.45 -14.49
N TYR A 36 -9.53 -10.51 -13.52
CA TYR A 36 -8.55 -10.39 -12.45
C TYR A 36 -8.48 -11.69 -11.62
N LEU A 37 -9.62 -12.25 -11.26
CA LEU A 37 -9.68 -13.49 -10.48
C LEU A 37 -9.09 -14.68 -11.25
N ALA A 38 -9.38 -14.79 -12.54
CA ALA A 38 -8.83 -15.83 -13.41
C ALA A 38 -7.31 -15.70 -13.55
N GLN A 39 -6.79 -14.49 -13.82
CA GLN A 39 -5.35 -14.25 -13.99
C GLN A 39 -4.55 -14.47 -12.70
N THR A 40 -5.14 -14.18 -11.55
CA THR A 40 -4.48 -14.38 -10.25
C THR A 40 -4.57 -15.81 -9.72
N ARG A 41 -5.32 -16.71 -10.39
CA ARG A 41 -5.50 -18.11 -9.95
C ARG A 41 -4.17 -18.85 -9.78
N ILE A 42 -3.17 -18.54 -10.61
CA ILE A 42 -1.83 -19.15 -10.52
C ILE A 42 -1.11 -18.85 -9.18
N HIS A 43 -1.48 -17.78 -8.48
CA HIS A 43 -0.89 -17.38 -7.20
C HIS A 43 -1.64 -17.97 -5.99
N ARG A 44 -2.81 -18.57 -6.21
CA ARG A 44 -3.64 -19.22 -5.18
C ARG A 44 -3.22 -20.67 -5.05
N LYS A 45 -2.14 -20.90 -4.29
CA LYS A 45 -1.50 -22.22 -4.15
C LYS A 45 -2.16 -23.15 -3.14
N THR A 46 -3.14 -22.64 -2.38
CA THR A 46 -3.88 -23.37 -1.36
C THR A 46 -5.38 -23.20 -1.61
N ASP A 47 -6.19 -24.07 -1.02
CA ASP A 47 -7.66 -23.95 -1.02
C ASP A 47 -8.17 -22.96 0.04
N ALA A 48 -7.32 -22.01 0.45
CA ALA A 48 -7.71 -21.00 1.43
C ALA A 48 -8.85 -20.14 0.88
N PRO A 49 -9.88 -19.81 1.71
CA PRO A 49 -11.05 -19.06 1.26
C PRO A 49 -10.73 -17.60 0.92
N HIS A 50 -9.57 -17.10 1.36
CA HIS A 50 -9.11 -15.75 1.13
C HIS A 50 -7.78 -15.73 0.39
N PHE A 51 -7.63 -14.76 -0.50
CA PHE A 51 -6.40 -14.48 -1.22
C PHE A 51 -5.96 -13.04 -0.92
N ILE A 52 -4.65 -12.85 -0.74
CA ILE A 52 -4.04 -11.54 -0.46
C ILE A 52 -3.24 -11.13 -1.69
N ASP A 53 -3.62 -10.02 -2.31
CA ASP A 53 -2.78 -9.29 -3.27
C ASP A 53 -2.06 -8.15 -2.53
N LYS A 54 -0.76 -8.34 -2.28
CA LYS A 54 0.09 -7.31 -1.66
C LYS A 54 1.02 -6.72 -2.70
N MET A 55 0.71 -5.49 -3.11
CA MET A 55 1.61 -4.63 -3.87
C MET A 55 1.50 -3.20 -3.32
N PRO A 56 2.60 -2.55 -2.88
CA PRO A 56 2.54 -1.19 -2.33
C PRO A 56 1.82 -0.22 -3.26
N ASN A 57 2.07 -0.31 -4.57
CA ASN A 57 1.50 0.61 -5.57
C ASN A 57 0.00 0.40 -5.85
N ASN A 58 -0.68 -0.54 -5.18
CA ASN A 58 -2.12 -0.76 -5.35
C ASN A 58 -2.97 0.42 -4.88
N TRP A 59 -2.43 1.34 -4.05
CA TRP A 59 -3.13 2.55 -3.61
C TRP A 59 -3.65 3.39 -4.79
N ALA A 60 -2.87 3.51 -5.88
CA ALA A 60 -3.25 4.22 -7.11
C ALA A 60 -4.39 3.53 -7.90
N HIS A 61 -4.79 2.33 -7.47
CA HIS A 61 -5.80 1.50 -8.09
C HIS A 61 -6.95 1.16 -7.14
N ALA A 62 -7.01 1.74 -5.94
CA ALA A 62 -8.04 1.41 -4.94
C ALA A 62 -9.46 1.64 -5.47
N GLY A 63 -9.70 2.71 -6.23
CA GLY A 63 -10.98 2.96 -6.91
C GLY A 63 -11.34 1.84 -7.90
N LEU A 64 -10.42 1.47 -8.80
CA LEU A 64 -10.63 0.34 -9.72
C LEU A 64 -10.92 -0.95 -8.95
N ILE A 65 -10.11 -1.27 -7.93
CA ILE A 65 -10.26 -2.49 -7.11
C ILE A 65 -11.67 -2.57 -6.53
N GLN A 66 -12.19 -1.49 -5.96
CA GLN A 66 -13.55 -1.48 -5.39
C GLN A 66 -14.64 -1.60 -6.46
N LEU A 67 -14.43 -1.05 -7.66
CA LEU A 67 -15.39 -1.18 -8.76
C LEU A 67 -15.47 -2.62 -9.30
N ILE A 68 -14.34 -3.32 -9.43
CA ILE A 68 -14.30 -4.67 -10.04
C ILE A 68 -14.37 -5.80 -9.01
N LEU A 69 -14.06 -5.51 -7.74
CA LEU A 69 -14.11 -6.44 -6.60
C LEU A 69 -14.78 -5.75 -5.40
N PRO A 70 -16.11 -5.56 -5.40
CA PRO A 70 -16.83 -4.77 -4.38
C PRO A 70 -16.79 -5.36 -2.96
N ARG A 71 -16.30 -6.61 -2.81
CA ARG A 71 -16.08 -7.29 -1.54
C ARG A 71 -14.61 -7.25 -1.09
N ALA A 72 -13.71 -6.67 -1.87
CA ALA A 72 -12.31 -6.55 -1.50
C ALA A 72 -12.17 -5.66 -0.26
N ARG A 73 -11.39 -6.15 0.71
CA ARG A 73 -10.95 -5.38 1.87
C ARG A 73 -9.62 -4.73 1.53
N ILE A 74 -9.53 -3.42 1.67
CA ILE A 74 -8.27 -2.68 1.46
C ILE A 74 -7.64 -2.40 2.82
N ILE A 75 -6.35 -2.71 2.94
CA ILE A 75 -5.53 -2.42 4.12
C ILE A 75 -4.47 -1.41 3.70
N ASP A 76 -4.50 -0.25 4.34
CA ASP A 76 -3.54 0.83 4.15
C ASP A 76 -2.47 0.77 5.24
N ALA A 77 -1.34 0.12 4.95
CA ALA A 77 -0.20 0.08 5.87
C ALA A 77 0.61 1.37 5.73
N ARG A 78 0.45 2.28 6.70
CA ARG A 78 1.07 3.60 6.68
C ARG A 78 2.16 3.70 7.73
N ARG A 79 3.27 4.33 7.35
CA ARG A 79 4.46 4.54 8.19
C ARG A 79 4.82 6.02 8.22
N HIS A 80 5.48 6.50 9.27
CA HIS A 80 5.97 7.88 9.37
C HIS A 80 6.63 8.34 8.04
N PRO A 81 6.23 9.50 7.45
CA PRO A 81 6.63 9.87 6.10
C PRO A 81 8.14 9.90 5.89
N LEU A 82 8.90 10.48 6.83
CA LEU A 82 10.37 10.50 6.74
C LEU A 82 10.97 9.09 6.83
N GLY A 83 10.44 8.23 7.69
CA GLY A 83 10.93 6.87 7.84
C GLY A 83 10.63 6.01 6.60
N CYS A 84 9.44 6.16 6.02
CA CYS A 84 9.04 5.46 4.81
C CYS A 84 9.85 5.91 3.60
N CYS A 85 9.89 7.22 3.33
CA CYS A 85 10.61 7.78 2.20
C CYS A 85 12.11 7.54 2.31
N PHE A 86 12.73 7.78 3.47
CA PHE A 86 14.16 7.50 3.63
C PHE A 86 14.50 6.02 3.42
N SER A 87 13.66 5.12 3.91
CA SER A 87 13.83 3.67 3.68
C SER A 87 13.73 3.32 2.19
N GLY A 88 12.83 3.97 1.43
CA GLY A 88 12.75 3.80 -0.02
C GLY A 88 13.96 4.38 -0.74
N PHE A 89 14.42 5.56 -0.32
CA PHE A 89 15.55 6.27 -0.93
C PHE A 89 16.86 5.48 -0.84
N LYS A 90 17.16 4.90 0.33
CA LYS A 90 18.39 4.12 0.52
C LYS A 90 18.33 2.70 -0.03
N GLN A 91 17.15 2.22 -0.42
CA GLN A 91 16.97 0.86 -0.93
C GLN A 91 17.26 0.80 -2.42
N HIS A 92 18.16 -0.10 -2.83
CA HIS A 92 18.34 -0.41 -4.23
C HIS A 92 17.21 -1.32 -4.72
N PHE A 93 16.36 -0.80 -5.61
CA PHE A 93 15.30 -1.54 -6.29
C PHE A 93 15.73 -1.93 -7.71
N ALA A 94 15.51 -3.21 -8.06
CA ALA A 94 15.86 -3.73 -9.37
C ALA A 94 15.17 -2.98 -10.53
N ARG A 95 13.87 -2.70 -10.42
CA ARG A 95 13.06 -1.98 -11.43
C ARG A 95 11.80 -1.35 -10.80
N GLY A 96 11.23 -0.35 -11.49
CA GLY A 96 9.86 0.11 -11.27
C GLY A 96 9.64 1.10 -10.12
N GLN A 97 10.69 1.47 -9.39
CA GLN A 97 10.64 2.39 -8.25
C GLN A 97 11.52 3.63 -8.49
N ALA A 98 11.57 4.16 -9.71
CA ALA A 98 12.49 5.25 -10.06
C ALA A 98 12.27 6.53 -9.23
N PHE A 99 11.05 6.76 -8.76
CA PHE A 99 10.72 7.91 -7.89
C PHE A 99 11.47 7.88 -6.55
N THR A 100 12.01 6.73 -6.14
CA THR A 100 12.69 6.63 -4.84
C THR A 100 14.06 7.27 -4.84
N TYR A 101 14.68 7.54 -5.99
CA TYR A 101 16.06 8.03 -6.07
C TYR A 101 16.19 9.55 -6.13
N GLY A 102 15.15 10.28 -5.76
CA GLY A 102 15.20 11.71 -5.52
C GLY A 102 14.32 12.09 -4.34
N LEU A 103 14.87 12.87 -3.41
CA LEU A 103 14.20 13.23 -2.16
C LEU A 103 12.91 14.02 -2.38
N GLU A 104 12.88 14.87 -3.41
CA GLU A 104 11.67 15.59 -3.81
C GLU A 104 10.64 14.64 -4.42
N GLN A 105 11.07 13.78 -5.35
CA GLN A 105 10.18 12.87 -6.09
C GLN A 105 9.52 11.85 -5.16
N ILE A 106 10.26 11.28 -4.21
CA ILE A 106 9.70 10.34 -3.24
C ILE A 106 8.79 11.04 -2.22
N GLY A 107 9.08 12.30 -1.88
CA GLY A 107 8.21 13.12 -1.03
C GLY A 107 6.89 13.46 -1.71
N GLN A 108 6.93 13.88 -2.98
CA GLN A 108 5.75 14.11 -3.81
C GLN A 108 4.92 12.83 -3.96
N TYR A 109 5.56 11.71 -4.32
CA TYR A 109 4.88 10.42 -4.45
C TYR A 109 4.15 10.00 -3.17
N TYR A 110 4.78 10.21 -2.01
CA TYR A 110 4.16 9.89 -0.72
C TYR A 110 2.99 10.84 -0.41
N ARG A 111 3.13 12.14 -0.70
CA ARG A 111 2.05 13.12 -0.53
C ARG A 111 0.84 12.76 -1.39
N ASP A 112 1.04 12.46 -2.68
CA ASP A 112 -0.02 12.06 -3.61
C ASP A 112 -0.72 10.77 -3.15
N TYR A 113 0.04 9.83 -2.58
CA TYR A 113 -0.52 8.65 -1.93
C TYR A 113 -1.45 9.03 -0.76
N VAL A 114 -1.01 9.90 0.15
CA VAL A 114 -1.82 10.29 1.32
C VAL A 114 -3.07 11.04 0.88
N GLU A 115 -2.95 11.95 -0.09
CA GLU A 115 -4.06 12.70 -0.68
C GLU A 115 -5.10 11.79 -1.33
N LEU A 116 -4.66 10.85 -2.17
CA LEU A 116 -5.60 9.93 -2.83
C LEU A 116 -6.29 9.00 -1.82
N MET A 117 -5.57 8.54 -0.79
CA MET A 117 -6.17 7.74 0.27
C MET A 117 -7.13 8.55 1.14
N HIS A 118 -6.88 9.86 1.34
CA HIS A 118 -7.81 10.77 1.98
C HIS A 118 -9.13 10.88 1.20
N HIS A 119 -9.02 11.06 -0.13
CA HIS A 119 -10.18 11.08 -1.00
C HIS A 119 -11.01 9.79 -0.85
N TYR A 120 -10.37 8.61 -0.84
CA TYR A 120 -11.08 7.35 -0.67
C TYR A 120 -11.68 7.16 0.72
N ASP A 121 -11.09 7.71 1.79
CA ASP A 121 -11.73 7.71 3.11
C ASP A 121 -13.09 8.46 3.05
N ALA A 122 -13.16 9.56 2.29
CA ALA A 122 -14.38 10.36 2.12
C ALA A 122 -15.42 9.68 1.21
N VAL A 123 -15.01 9.13 0.06
CA VAL A 123 -15.96 8.56 -0.93
C VAL A 123 -16.29 7.08 -0.71
N LEU A 124 -15.51 6.37 0.09
CA LEU A 124 -15.67 4.94 0.39
C LEU A 124 -15.56 4.67 1.91
N PRO A 125 -16.40 5.29 2.75
CA PRO A 125 -16.30 5.18 4.19
C PRO A 125 -16.37 3.71 4.65
N GLY A 126 -15.41 3.30 5.48
CA GLY A 126 -15.30 1.94 6.02
C GLY A 126 -14.77 0.88 5.03
N ARG A 127 -14.34 1.26 3.82
CA ARG A 127 -13.75 0.33 2.82
C ARG A 127 -12.23 0.20 2.90
N ILE A 128 -11.59 1.03 3.70
CA ILE A 128 -10.15 1.07 3.90
C ILE A 128 -9.87 1.00 5.39
N HIS A 129 -9.01 0.07 5.80
CA HIS A 129 -8.53 -0.04 7.17
C HIS A 129 -7.07 0.38 7.23
N ARG A 130 -6.79 1.46 7.97
CA ARG A 130 -5.45 2.00 8.11
C ARG A 130 -4.73 1.35 9.28
N VAL A 131 -3.56 0.79 8.99
CA VAL A 131 -2.63 0.23 9.98
C VAL A 131 -1.44 1.16 10.08
N ILE A 132 -1.29 1.81 11.23
CA ILE A 132 -0.14 2.68 11.51
C ILE A 132 1.02 1.80 11.99
N TYR A 133 2.10 1.76 11.21
CA TYR A 133 3.26 0.90 11.45
C TYR A 133 3.84 1.08 12.85
N GLU A 134 4.02 2.32 13.28
CA GLU A 134 4.57 2.67 14.59
C GLU A 134 3.68 2.14 15.73
N GLN A 135 2.35 2.21 15.58
CA GLN A 135 1.42 1.64 16.57
C GLN A 135 1.39 0.11 16.53
N LEU A 136 1.62 -0.51 15.37
CA LEU A 136 1.75 -1.97 15.23
C LEU A 136 3.03 -2.50 15.87
N VAL A 137 4.13 -1.76 15.76
CA VAL A 137 5.40 -2.09 16.41
C VAL A 137 5.31 -1.91 17.92
N GLU A 138 4.62 -0.87 18.40
CA GLU A 138 4.49 -0.60 19.83
C GLU A 138 3.54 -1.57 20.53
N ASP A 139 2.39 -1.89 19.92
CA ASP A 139 1.33 -2.69 20.54
C ASP A 139 0.67 -3.65 19.52
N THR A 140 1.38 -4.73 19.18
CA THR A 140 1.06 -5.58 18.03
C THR A 140 -0.29 -6.28 18.13
N GLU A 141 -0.57 -6.95 19.25
CA GLU A 141 -1.74 -7.82 19.35
C GLU A 141 -3.06 -7.07 19.17
N PRO A 142 -3.30 -5.91 19.82
CA PRO A 142 -4.50 -5.11 19.60
C PRO A 142 -4.64 -4.62 18.16
N GLN A 143 -3.54 -4.25 17.47
CA GLN A 143 -3.60 -3.90 16.05
C GLN A 143 -3.99 -5.10 15.18
N VAL A 144 -3.39 -6.27 15.42
CA VAL A 144 -3.71 -7.49 14.68
C VAL A 144 -5.16 -7.89 14.88
N ARG A 145 -5.67 -7.80 16.11
CA ARG A 145 -7.10 -8.06 16.41
C ARG A 145 -8.03 -7.11 15.66
N ARG A 146 -7.73 -5.81 15.64
CA ARG A 146 -8.51 -4.81 14.88
C ARG A 146 -8.49 -5.09 13.38
N LEU A 147 -7.32 -5.43 12.83
CA LEU A 147 -7.15 -5.78 11.43
C LEU A 147 -7.97 -7.02 11.05
N LEU A 148 -7.91 -8.08 11.86
CA LEU A 148 -8.68 -9.30 11.64
C LEU A 148 -10.18 -9.06 11.77
N ALA A 149 -10.62 -8.25 12.74
CA ALA A 149 -12.02 -7.85 12.88
C ALA A 149 -12.53 -7.12 11.64
N TYR A 150 -11.76 -6.18 11.08
CA TYR A 150 -12.08 -5.52 9.81
C TYR A 150 -12.19 -6.51 8.63
N CYS A 151 -11.33 -7.52 8.60
CA CYS A 151 -11.37 -8.59 7.61
C CYS A 151 -12.48 -9.62 7.85
N GLY A 152 -13.17 -9.59 9.01
CA GLY A 152 -14.15 -10.61 9.40
C GLY A 152 -13.53 -11.96 9.74
N LEU A 153 -12.28 -11.97 10.24
CA LEU A 153 -11.52 -13.17 10.55
C LEU A 153 -11.35 -13.34 12.07
N PRO A 154 -11.37 -14.58 12.59
CA PRO A 154 -11.06 -14.83 14.00
C PRO A 154 -9.58 -14.54 14.29
N PHE A 155 -9.29 -14.19 15.54
CA PHE A 155 -7.91 -14.08 16.00
C PHE A 155 -7.25 -15.46 16.10
N ASP A 156 -6.00 -15.53 15.69
CA ASP A 156 -5.13 -16.70 15.82
C ASP A 156 -3.77 -16.24 16.34
N GLU A 157 -3.27 -16.87 17.41
CA GLU A 157 -1.99 -16.52 18.01
C GLU A 157 -0.81 -16.64 17.04
N ARG A 158 -0.92 -17.50 16.03
CA ARG A 158 0.09 -17.62 14.97
C ARG A 158 0.29 -16.33 14.20
N CYS A 159 -0.67 -15.40 14.22
CA CYS A 159 -0.49 -14.06 13.66
C CYS A 159 0.57 -13.24 14.41
N LEU A 160 0.80 -13.49 15.70
CA LEU A 160 1.86 -12.84 16.49
C LEU A 160 3.23 -13.51 16.27
N ARG A 161 3.22 -14.78 15.87
CA ARG A 161 4.40 -15.58 15.54
C ARG A 161 4.65 -15.66 14.03
N PHE A 162 4.37 -14.58 13.29
CA PHE A 162 4.45 -14.56 11.83
C PHE A 162 5.83 -14.92 11.27
N TYR A 163 6.89 -14.70 12.05
CA TYR A 163 8.28 -15.01 11.70
C TYR A 163 8.58 -16.51 11.66
N GLU A 164 7.72 -17.36 12.22
CA GLU A 164 7.81 -18.82 12.14
C GLU A 164 7.29 -19.37 10.81
N ASN A 165 6.71 -18.51 9.94
CA ASN A 165 6.16 -18.94 8.67
C ASN A 165 7.27 -19.34 7.67
N GLU A 166 7.23 -20.57 7.17
CA GLU A 166 8.24 -21.11 6.25
C GLU A 166 8.08 -20.61 4.80
N ARG A 167 6.96 -19.94 4.46
CA ARG A 167 6.69 -19.48 3.09
C ARG A 167 7.81 -18.55 2.60
N ALA A 168 8.27 -18.79 1.39
CA ALA A 168 9.26 -17.92 0.74
C ALA A 168 8.77 -16.45 0.68
N VAL A 169 9.56 -15.55 1.26
CA VAL A 169 9.35 -14.09 1.19
C VAL A 169 10.26 -13.51 0.12
N ARG A 170 9.67 -13.01 -0.98
CA ARG A 170 10.40 -12.48 -2.15
C ARG A 170 10.28 -10.95 -2.21
N THR A 171 10.73 -10.28 -1.16
CA THR A 171 10.69 -8.81 -1.06
C THR A 171 12.02 -8.26 -0.54
N ALA A 172 12.29 -6.97 -0.75
CA ALA A 172 13.50 -6.30 -0.23
C ALA A 172 13.61 -6.38 1.32
N SER A 173 12.48 -6.61 2.00
CA SER A 173 12.37 -6.78 3.45
C SER A 173 12.40 -8.24 3.91
N SER A 174 12.89 -9.20 3.11
CA SER A 174 12.78 -10.64 3.42
C SER A 174 13.37 -11.01 4.77
N GLU A 175 14.56 -10.52 5.08
CA GLU A 175 15.26 -10.82 6.34
C GLU A 175 14.55 -10.18 7.54
N GLN A 176 13.99 -8.98 7.35
CA GLN A 176 13.29 -8.25 8.41
C GLN A 176 12.01 -8.97 8.83
N VAL A 177 11.28 -9.56 7.88
CA VAL A 177 10.02 -10.28 8.14
C VAL A 177 10.25 -11.65 8.80
N ARG A 178 11.49 -12.15 8.81
CA ARG A 178 11.89 -13.40 9.50
C ARG A 178 12.31 -13.19 10.96
N GLN A 179 12.18 -11.97 11.46
CA GLN A 179 12.46 -11.64 12.86
C GLN A 179 11.15 -11.30 13.61
N PRO A 180 11.11 -11.48 14.94
CA PRO A 180 10.08 -10.87 15.77
C PRO A 180 10.00 -9.35 15.55
N ILE A 181 8.92 -8.71 16.00
CA ILE A 181 8.81 -7.24 15.88
C ILE A 181 9.91 -6.56 16.69
N TYR A 182 10.59 -5.60 16.06
CA TYR A 182 11.68 -4.84 16.65
C TYR A 182 11.57 -3.35 16.27
N ARG A 183 12.20 -2.48 17.05
CA ARG A 183 12.07 -1.00 16.94
C ARG A 183 13.17 -0.35 16.09
N ASP A 184 14.27 -1.04 15.85
CA ASP A 184 15.49 -0.53 15.19
C ASP A 184 15.25 0.11 13.81
N GLY A 185 14.16 -0.26 13.14
CA GLY A 185 13.79 0.28 11.85
C GLY A 185 13.14 1.67 11.94
N VAL A 186 12.41 1.98 13.02
CA VAL A 186 11.43 3.08 13.10
C VAL A 186 12.08 4.45 12.86
N ASP A 187 13.16 4.72 13.58
CA ASP A 187 13.78 6.05 13.68
C ASP A 187 15.11 6.21 12.90
N GLN A 188 15.48 5.26 12.03
CA GLN A 188 16.76 5.33 11.29
C GLN A 188 16.95 6.64 10.50
N TRP A 189 15.85 7.25 10.05
CA TRP A 189 15.88 8.51 9.31
C TRP A 189 16.41 9.69 10.15
N ARG A 190 16.31 9.62 11.49
CA ARG A 190 16.79 10.69 12.39
C ARG A 190 18.29 10.92 12.30
N HIS A 191 19.06 9.85 12.08
CA HIS A 191 20.51 9.95 11.86
C HIS A 191 20.88 10.73 10.60
N TYR A 192 19.93 10.93 9.69
CA TYR A 192 20.13 11.61 8.42
C TYR A 192 19.28 12.88 8.30
N GLU A 193 18.63 13.30 9.38
CA GLU A 193 17.57 14.30 9.36
C GLU A 193 18.02 15.63 8.74
N GLU A 194 19.29 16.02 8.96
CA GLU A 194 19.88 17.25 8.43
C GLU A 194 19.94 17.29 6.89
N TRP A 195 20.00 16.13 6.23
CA TRP A 195 20.02 16.03 4.76
C TRP A 195 18.65 15.82 4.12
N LEU A 196 17.59 15.66 4.93
CA LEU A 196 16.24 15.38 4.43
C LEU A 196 15.43 16.65 4.10
N GLY A 197 16.07 17.82 4.02
CA GLY A 197 15.41 19.10 3.71
C GLY A 197 14.48 19.05 2.50
N PRO A 198 14.95 18.62 1.30
CA PRO A 198 14.09 18.54 0.11
C PRO A 198 12.89 17.59 0.29
N LEU A 199 13.10 16.48 1.02
CA LEU A 199 12.02 15.54 1.35
C LEU A 199 10.98 16.17 2.29
N LYS A 200 11.42 16.86 3.35
CA LYS A 200 10.52 17.57 4.28
C LYS A 200 9.66 18.58 3.54
N THR A 201 10.26 19.37 2.65
CA THR A 201 9.55 20.33 1.80
C THR A 201 8.53 19.65 0.89
N ALA A 202 8.93 18.58 0.20
CA ALA A 202 8.05 17.86 -0.72
C ALA A 202 6.87 17.15 -0.01
N LEU A 203 7.07 16.63 1.21
CA LEU A 203 6.00 16.05 2.02
C LEU A 203 4.95 17.09 2.44
N GLY A 204 5.36 18.35 2.62
CA GLY A 204 4.45 19.45 2.95
C GLY A 204 3.58 19.14 4.18
N PRO A 205 2.25 19.36 4.11
CA PRO A 205 1.36 19.23 5.28
C PRO A 205 1.21 17.80 5.79
N VAL A 206 1.58 16.79 4.99
CA VAL A 206 1.54 15.38 5.40
C VAL A 206 2.51 15.09 6.54
N LEU A 207 3.65 15.79 6.59
CA LEU A 207 4.67 15.56 7.61
C LEU A 207 4.18 15.94 9.02
N PRO A 208 3.72 17.18 9.29
CA PRO A 208 3.26 17.57 10.63
C PRO A 208 1.90 16.95 11.00
N ALA A 209 1.08 16.52 10.03
CA ALA A 209 -0.23 15.92 10.31
C ALA A 209 -0.15 14.46 10.77
N TYR A 210 0.94 13.74 10.46
CA TYR A 210 1.09 12.33 10.78
C TYR A 210 0.95 12.07 12.30
N PRO A 211 0.20 11.03 12.75
CA PRO A 211 -0.39 9.93 11.96
C PRO A 211 -1.74 10.25 11.31
N ASN A 212 -2.27 11.45 11.52
CA ASN A 212 -3.50 11.91 10.88
C ASN A 212 -3.23 12.33 9.42
N VAL A 213 -4.30 12.77 8.77
CA VAL A 213 -4.29 13.22 7.37
C VAL A 213 -4.58 14.72 7.38
N PRO A 214 -3.79 15.55 6.67
CA PRO A 214 -4.08 16.97 6.56
C PRO A 214 -5.34 17.19 5.70
N GLU A 215 -5.94 18.37 5.80
CA GLU A 215 -6.88 18.84 4.78
C GLU A 215 -6.08 19.19 3.51
N PHE A 216 -6.59 18.76 2.36
CA PHE A 216 -6.00 18.98 1.04
C PHE A 216 -6.82 20.00 0.24
#